data_AF-A0A836RML0-F1
#
_entry.id   AF-A0A836RML0-F1
#
_cell.length_a   1.000
_cell.length_b   1.000
_cell.length_c   1.000
_cell.angle_alpha   90.00
_cell.angle_beta   90.00
_cell.angle_gamma   90.00
#
_symmetry.space_group_name_H-M   'P 1'
#
loop_
_entity.id
_entity.type
_entity.pdbx_description
1 polymer ?
#
loop_
_entity_poly.entity_id
_entity_poly.type
_entity_poly.pdbx_seq_one_letter_code
_entity_poly.pdbx_strand_id
1 'polypeptide(L)' 'MNDGQDYIKIANKMRTALSKELFGQDRAIDAIVNSIKSNILENKNAPKATYLFLGSPATGKTYLAELMTQNLAEYKIRKN' A
#
# COMPACT_ATOMS: atom_id res chain seq x y z
N MET A 1 0.22 1.72 -23.06
CA MET A 1 -0.18 0.72 -22.04
C MET A 1 -1.32 1.34 -21.25
N ASN A 2 -2.32 0.57 -20.81
CA ASN A 2 -3.48 1.14 -20.09
C ASN A 2 -3.11 1.20 -18.61
N ASP A 3 -2.56 2.35 -18.18
CA ASP A 3 -2.05 2.57 -16.83
C ASP A 3 -3.05 2.17 -15.74
N GLY A 4 -4.36 2.31 -16.00
CA GLY A 4 -5.42 1.90 -15.08
C GLY A 4 -5.47 0.38 -14.83
N GLN A 5 -5.20 -0.45 -15.84
CA GLN A 5 -5.15 -1.91 -15.69
C GLN A 5 -3.95 -2.35 -14.85
N ASP A 6 -2.83 -1.61 -14.95
CA ASP A 6 -1.62 -1.90 -14.19
C ASP A 6 -1.82 -1.61 -12.69
N TYR A 7 -2.47 -0.48 -12.32
CA TYR A 7 -2.79 -0.19 -10.92
C TYR A 7 -3.76 -1.19 -10.29
N ILE A 8 -4.77 -1.67 -11.04
CA ILE A 8 -5.69 -2.71 -10.58
C ILE A 8 -4.93 -4.00 -10.27
N LYS A 9 -4.00 -4.39 -11.16
CA LYS A 9 -3.16 -5.58 -10.96
C LYS A 9 -2.27 -5.45 -9.73
N ILE A 10 -1.62 -4.29 -9.55
CA ILE A 10 -0.78 -4.00 -8.37
C ILE A 10 -1.63 -4.05 -7.09
N ALA A 11 -2.80 -3.43 -7.09
CA ALA A 11 -3.70 -3.39 -5.93
C ALA A 11 -4.19 -4.80 -5.54
N ASN A 12 -4.54 -5.64 -6.52
CA ASN A 12 -4.95 -7.02 -6.27
C ASN A 12 -3.80 -7.87 -5.72
N LYS A 13 -2.58 -7.73 -6.27
CA LYS A 13 -1.38 -8.38 -5.73
C LYS A 13 -1.12 -7.96 -4.29
N MET A 14 -1.20 -6.66 -4.00
CA MET A 14 -1.04 -6.11 -2.67
C MET A 14 -2.07 -6.70 -1.70
N ARG A 15 -3.35 -6.74 -2.07
CA ARG A 15 -4.42 -7.32 -1.25
C ARG A 15 -4.09 -8.76 -0.85
N THR A 16 -3.75 -9.60 -1.82
CA THR A 16 -3.46 -11.02 -1.58
C THR A 16 -2.23 -11.20 -0.69
N ALA A 17 -1.17 -10.43 -0.93
CA ALA A 17 0.05 -10.52 -0.13
C ALA A 17 -0.17 -10.09 1.32
N LEU A 18 -0.85 -8.97 1.56
CA LEU A 18 -1.11 -8.46 2.91
C LEU A 18 -2.07 -9.37 3.68
N SER A 19 -3.15 -9.84 3.07
CA SER A 19 -4.19 -10.65 3.75
C SER A 19 -3.69 -12.05 4.12
N LYS A 20 -2.64 -12.54 3.45
CA LYS A 20 -2.01 -13.82 3.77
C LYS A 20 -1.20 -13.76 5.07
N GLU A 21 -0.61 -12.60 5.35
CA GLU A 21 0.37 -12.44 6.43
C GLU A 21 -0.21 -11.66 7.63
N LEU A 22 -1.14 -10.73 7.40
CA LEU A 22 -1.73 -9.88 8.45
C LEU A 22 -3.23 -10.16 8.64
N PHE A 23 -3.56 -10.86 9.72
CA PHE A 23 -4.92 -11.28 10.04
C PHE A 23 -5.71 -10.23 10.85
N GLY A 24 -7.02 -10.16 10.63
CA GLY A 24 -7.93 -9.32 11.41
C GLY A 24 -7.81 -7.81 11.17
N GLN A 25 -7.10 -7.40 10.10
CA GLN A 25 -6.90 -6.00 9.72
C GLN A 25 -7.45 -5.69 8.31
N ASP A 26 -8.49 -6.41 7.87
CA ASP A 26 -9.06 -6.30 6.52
C ASP A 26 -9.42 -4.86 6.15
N ARG A 27 -9.96 -4.09 7.10
CA ARG A 27 -10.30 -2.67 6.87
C ARG A 27 -9.08 -1.80 6.53
N ALA A 28 -7.94 -2.04 7.19
CA ALA A 28 -6.70 -1.31 6.92
C ALA A 28 -6.12 -1.73 5.55
N ILE A 29 -6.14 -3.02 5.25
CA ILE A 29 -5.72 -3.57 3.95
C ILE A 29 -6.56 -2.99 2.82
N ASP A 30 -7.89 -2.96 2.99
CA ASP A 30 -8.83 -2.41 2.01
C ASP A 30 -8.59 -0.93 1.73
N ALA A 31 -8.32 -0.13 2.78
CA ALA A 31 -8.00 1.28 2.63
C ALA A 31 -6.75 1.50 1.77
N ILE A 32 -5.69 0.70 1.97
CA ILE A 32 -4.46 0.74 1.17
C ILE A 32 -4.73 0.30 -0.26
N VAL A 33 -5.43 -0.81 -0.46
CA VAL A 33 -5.74 -1.37 -1.79
C VAL A 33 -6.58 -0.39 -2.61
N ASN A 34 -7.56 0.26 -1.99
CA ASN A 34 -8.40 1.26 -2.67
C ASN A 34 -7.64 2.55 -2.98
N SER A 35 -6.71 2.97 -2.10
CA SER A 35 -5.79 4.08 -2.36
C SER A 35 -4.93 3.81 -3.60
N ILE A 36 -4.34 2.61 -3.73
CA ILE A 36 -3.53 2.22 -4.89
C ILE A 36 -4.34 2.26 -6.19
N LYS A 37 -5.59 1.77 -6.19
CA LYS A 37 -6.48 1.81 -7.37
C LYS A 37 -6.78 3.24 -7.81
N SER A 38 -6.86 4.16 -6.85
CA SER A 38 -7.26 5.55 -7.08
C SER A 38 -6.08 6.46 -7.48
N ASN A 39 -4.86 5.93 -7.56
CA ASN A 39 -3.64 6.72 -7.76
C ASN A 39 -3.42 7.12 -9.24
N ILE A 40 -4.47 7.65 -9.87
CA ILE A 40 -4.56 7.96 -11.31
C ILE A 40 -3.88 9.31 -11.63
N LEU A 41 -3.54 10.12 -10.61
CA LEU A 41 -2.91 11.44 -10.77
C LEU A 41 -1.57 11.50 -10.02
N GLU A 42 -0.48 11.16 -10.71
CA GLU A 42 0.87 11.28 -10.16
C GLU A 42 1.29 12.75 -10.05
N ASN A 43 1.26 13.31 -8.84
CA ASN A 43 1.98 14.55 -8.54
C ASN A 43 3.44 14.22 -8.19
N LYS A 44 4.37 14.52 -9.11
CA LYS A 44 5.81 14.25 -8.94
C LYS A 44 6.47 15.00 -7.76
N ASN A 45 5.80 16.02 -7.21
CA ASN A 45 6.30 16.84 -6.11
C ASN A 45 5.72 16.46 -4.73
N ALA A 46 4.86 15.44 -4.66
CA ALA A 46 4.26 14.97 -3.42
C ALA A 46 4.51 13.47 -3.20
N PRO A 47 4.43 12.97 -1.95
CA PRO A 47 4.41 11.53 -1.70
C PRO A 47 3.31 10.84 -2.50
N LYS A 48 3.61 9.67 -3.09
CA LYS A 48 2.63 8.88 -3.85
C LYS A 48 1.41 8.48 -3.01
N ALA A 49 1.60 8.30 -1.70
CA ALA A 49 0.54 8.09 -0.72
C ALA A 49 1.08 8.37 0.69
N THR A 50 0.21 8.83 1.59
CA THR A 50 0.49 9.03 3.01
C THR A 50 -0.54 8.28 3.84
N TYR A 51 -0.08 7.49 4.81
CA TYR A 51 -0.93 6.68 5.68
C TYR A 51 -0.64 7.00 7.15
N LEU A 52 -1.70 7.05 7.97
CA LEU A 52 -1.62 7.12 9.43
C LEU A 52 -2.29 5.89 10.02
N PHE A 53 -1.51 5.01 10.65
CA PHE A 53 -2.04 3.81 11.28
C PHE A 53 -2.33 4.07 12.76
N LEU A 54 -3.60 3.91 13.15
CA LEU A 54 -4.07 4.09 14.52
C LEU A 54 -4.45 2.75 15.15
N GLY A 55 -4.32 2.64 16.47
CA GLY A 55 -4.73 1.47 17.26
C GLY A 55 -3.76 1.12 18.39
N SER A 56 -4.16 0.22 19.27
CA SER A 56 -3.38 -0.24 20.44
C SER A 56 -2.02 -0.85 20.07
N PRO A 57 -1.02 -0.87 20.96
CA PRO A 57 0.26 -1.56 20.71
C PRO A 57 0.05 -3.03 20.26
N ALA A 58 1.01 -3.56 19.50
CA ALA A 58 1.02 -4.95 19.00
C ALA A 58 -0.15 -5.38 18.07
N THR A 59 -0.90 -4.44 17.47
CA THR A 59 -1.97 -4.76 16.50
C THR A 59 -1.50 -4.89 15.04
N GLY A 60 -0.19 -5.00 14.80
CA GLY A 60 0.36 -5.19 13.44
C GLY A 60 0.57 -3.93 12.62
N LYS A 61 0.53 -2.72 13.20
CA LYS A 61 0.78 -1.45 12.47
C LYS A 61 2.18 -1.39 11.82
N THR A 62 3.23 -1.72 12.58
CA THR A 62 4.60 -1.75 12.07
C THR A 62 4.76 -2.84 11.01
N TYR A 63 4.21 -4.03 11.29
CA TYR A 63 4.26 -5.16 10.37
C TYR A 63 3.53 -4.87 9.04
N LEU A 64 2.39 -4.16 9.07
CA LEU A 64 1.70 -3.70 7.87
C LEU A 64 2.60 -2.81 7.01
N ALA A 65 3.33 -1.86 7.61
CA ALA A 65 4.26 -1.00 6.88
C ALA A 65 5.43 -1.80 6.24
N GLU A 66 5.95 -2.80 6.95
CA GLU A 66 6.99 -3.71 6.44
C GLU A 66 6.47 -4.52 5.25
N LEU A 67 5.32 -5.18 5.40
CA LEU A 67 4.68 -5.96 4.34
C LEU A 67 4.36 -5.13 3.10
N MET A 68 3.89 -3.88 3.28
CA MET A 68 3.68 -2.95 2.17
C MET A 68 4.98 -2.72 1.40
N THR A 69 6.09 -2.46 2.11
CA THR A 69 7.39 -2.18 1.50
C THR A 69 7.92 -3.38 0.70
N GLN A 70 7.77 -4.60 1.24
CA GLN A 70 8.17 -5.84 0.56
C GLN A 70 7.39 -6.10 -0.74
N ASN A 71 6.18 -5.55 -0.85
CA ASN A 71 5.28 -5.78 -1.98
C ASN A 71 5.15 -4.57 -2.93
N LEU A 72 5.84 -3.45 -2.66
CA LEU A 72 5.91 -2.27 -3.52
C LEU A 72 7.16 -2.33 -4.40
N ALA A 73 6.99 -2.25 -5.72
CA ALA A 73 8.09 -2.44 -6.68
C ALA A 73 9.09 -1.27 -6.78
N GLU A 74 8.71 -0.04 -6.41
CA GLU A 74 9.45 1.17 -6.82
C GLU A 74 9.74 2.20 -5.70
N TYR A 75 9.89 1.79 -4.44
CA TYR A 75 10.37 2.72 -3.42
C TYR A 75 11.90 2.83 -3.47
N LYS A 76 12.42 3.70 -4.35
CA LYS A 76 13.80 4.19 -4.25
C LYS A 76 13.85 5.27 -3.19
N ILE A 77 14.71 5.11 -2.17
CA ILE A 77 15.01 6.19 -1.22
C ILE A 77 15.56 7.36 -2.05
N ARG A 78 14.91 8.53 -1.93
CA ARG A 78 15.38 9.77 -2.58
C ARG A 78 16.75 10.08 -2.00
N LYS A 79 17.82 9.85 -2.77
CA LYS A 79 19.15 10.34 -2.42
C LYS A 79 19.18 11.83 -2.74
N ASN A 80 19.57 12.63 -1.74
CA ASN A 80 19.84 14.05 -1.89
C ASN A 80 21.05 14.28 -2.81
#